data_AF-A0A830CG57-F1
#
_entry.id   AF-A0A830CG57-F1
#
_cell.length_a   1.000
_cell.length_b   1.000
_cell.length_c   1.000
_cell.angle_alpha   90.00
_cell.angle_beta   90.00
_cell.angle_gamma   90.00
#
_symmetry.space_group_name_H-M   'P 1'
#
loop_
_entity.id
_entity.type
_entity.pdbx_description
1 polymer ?
#
loop_
_entity_poly.entity_id
_entity_poly.type
_entity_poly.pdbx_seq_one_letter_code
_entity_poly.pdbx_strand_id
1 'polypeptide(L)'
;MAQRQEVIQRTVFVSDIDHLITEKRLAALFSHCGQVVDCRVCGDPRSVLRFAFVEFTDEEAARAALSLSGTVLGYYPVKVTPSKTAIAPVNPTFLPQTLDEREMCSRTVYVTNIDKKVSQADVKFFFQSVCGEVYRLRLLGDHHHSSRIGFVEFARVEPSFIFYIF
;
A
#
# COMPACT_ATOMS: atom_id res chain seq x y z
N MET A 1 9.56 -7.66 20.57
CA MET A 1 10.16 -6.41 20.06
C MET A 1 11.36 -6.71 19.16
N ALA A 2 12.37 -7.47 19.62
CA ALA A 2 13.57 -7.80 18.83
C ALA A 2 13.28 -8.51 17.49
N GLN A 3 12.45 -9.56 17.50
CA GLN A 3 12.14 -10.35 16.29
C GLN A 3 11.47 -9.52 15.16
N ARG A 4 10.64 -8.54 15.51
CA ARG A 4 10.01 -7.65 14.52
C ARG A 4 11.04 -6.70 13.90
N GLN A 5 12.00 -6.25 14.70
CA GLN A 5 13.05 -5.33 14.25
C GLN A 5 14.02 -6.03 13.31
N GLU A 6 14.37 -7.28 13.61
CA GLU A 6 15.15 -8.15 12.73
C GLU A 6 14.45 -8.38 11.38
N VAL A 7 13.15 -8.67 11.38
CA VAL A 7 12.37 -8.77 10.11
C VAL A 7 12.41 -7.46 9.33
N ILE A 8 12.29 -6.31 9.98
CA ILE A 8 12.38 -5.00 9.32
C ILE A 8 13.75 -4.80 8.67
N GLN A 9 14.85 -5.16 9.35
CA GLN A 9 16.21 -5.05 8.81
C GLN A 9 16.45 -5.95 7.60
N ARG A 10 15.77 -7.10 7.54
CA ARG A 10 15.81 -8.03 6.41
C ARG A 10 14.82 -7.68 5.30
N THR A 11 14.12 -6.54 5.39
CA THR A 11 13.11 -6.11 4.42
C THR A 11 13.51 -4.81 3.72
N VAL A 12 13.37 -4.76 2.40
CA VAL A 12 13.47 -3.51 1.62
C VAL A 12 12.11 -3.03 1.16
N PHE A 13 11.98 -1.70 1.04
CA PHE A 13 10.84 -1.02 0.43
C PHE A 13 11.20 -0.64 -1.00
N VAL A 14 10.35 -1.01 -1.94
CA VAL A 14 10.49 -0.75 -3.37
C VAL A 14 9.36 0.15 -3.83
N SER A 15 9.64 1.29 -4.44
CA SER A 15 8.64 2.19 -5.02
C SER A 15 8.86 2.40 -6.51
N ASP A 16 7.93 3.15 -7.12
CA ASP A 16 7.96 3.51 -8.54
C ASP A 16 7.85 2.27 -9.44
N ILE A 17 6.99 1.34 -9.02
CA ILE A 17 6.80 0.04 -9.67
C ILE A 17 5.81 0.19 -10.83
N ASP A 18 6.30 -0.10 -12.03
CA ASP A 18 5.47 -0.09 -13.25
C ASP A 18 4.27 -1.05 -13.14
N HIS A 19 3.09 -0.63 -13.63
CA HIS A 19 1.83 -1.37 -13.59
C HIS A 19 1.89 -2.80 -14.15
N LEU A 20 2.79 -3.09 -15.11
CA LEU A 20 2.97 -4.43 -15.68
C LEU A 20 3.81 -5.37 -14.82
N ILE A 21 4.41 -4.84 -13.75
CA ILE A 21 5.30 -5.59 -12.87
C ILE A 21 4.49 -6.37 -11.84
N THR A 22 4.77 -7.67 -11.79
CA THR A 22 4.22 -8.62 -10.83
C THR A 22 5.20 -8.89 -9.70
N GLU A 23 4.69 -9.36 -8.57
CA GLU A 23 5.48 -9.85 -7.43
C GLU A 23 6.52 -10.89 -7.87
N LYS A 24 6.12 -11.82 -8.73
CA LYS A 24 7.04 -12.84 -9.29
C LYS A 24 8.24 -12.21 -10.01
N ARG A 25 8.02 -11.13 -10.77
CA ARG A 25 9.10 -10.46 -11.52
C ARG A 25 10.03 -9.68 -10.60
N LEU A 26 9.49 -9.05 -9.56
CA LEU A 26 10.28 -8.42 -8.49
C LEU A 26 11.10 -9.46 -7.72
N ALA A 27 10.47 -10.52 -7.24
CA ALA A 27 11.14 -11.60 -6.52
C ALA A 27 12.29 -12.20 -7.35
N ALA A 28 12.09 -12.39 -8.66
CA ALA A 28 13.15 -12.85 -9.55
C ALA A 28 14.32 -11.86 -9.67
N LEU A 29 14.06 -10.55 -9.75
CA LEU A 29 15.12 -9.53 -9.73
C LEU A 29 15.89 -9.57 -8.40
N PHE A 30 15.19 -9.56 -7.28
CA PHE A 30 15.81 -9.49 -5.96
C PHE A 30 16.50 -10.79 -5.51
N SER A 31 16.14 -11.93 -6.10
CA SER A 31 16.79 -13.23 -5.84
C SER A 31 18.29 -13.23 -6.17
N HIS A 32 18.78 -12.27 -6.97
CA HIS A 32 20.22 -12.10 -7.24
C HIS A 32 21.00 -11.59 -6.01
N CYS A 33 20.32 -10.98 -5.03
CA CYS A 33 20.94 -10.47 -3.80
C CYS A 33 20.95 -11.51 -2.67
N GLY A 34 20.00 -12.44 -2.68
CA GLY A 34 19.84 -13.49 -1.67
C GLY A 34 18.46 -14.14 -1.74
N GLN A 35 18.21 -15.11 -0.86
CA GLN A 35 16.93 -15.83 -0.83
C GLN A 35 15.80 -14.89 -0.38
N VAL A 36 14.79 -14.73 -1.25
CA VAL A 36 13.57 -13.99 -0.96
C VAL A 36 12.61 -14.89 -0.19
N VAL A 37 12.17 -14.43 0.99
CA VAL A 37 11.21 -15.10 1.87
C VAL A 37 9.78 -14.72 1.50
N ASP A 38 9.54 -13.42 1.31
CA ASP A 38 8.24 -12.90 0.89
C ASP A 38 8.45 -11.67 -0.01
N CYS A 39 7.58 -11.51 -1.00
CA CYS A 39 7.56 -10.35 -1.88
C CYS A 39 6.10 -9.97 -2.10
N ARG A 40 5.75 -8.76 -1.64
CA ARG A 40 4.36 -8.30 -1.69
C ARG A 40 4.24 -6.93 -2.32
N VAL A 41 3.49 -6.84 -3.41
CA VAL A 41 3.15 -5.59 -4.08
C VAL A 41 1.84 -5.06 -3.51
N CYS A 42 1.87 -3.78 -3.16
CA CYS A 42 0.79 -3.03 -2.56
C CYS A 42 0.39 -1.86 -3.46
N GLY A 43 -0.82 -1.35 -3.24
CA GLY A 43 -1.39 -0.26 -4.02
C GLY A 43 -2.24 -0.75 -5.20
N ASP A 44 -2.99 0.18 -5.79
CA ASP A 44 -3.86 -0.12 -6.93
C ASP A 44 -3.01 -0.54 -8.16
N PRO A 45 -3.35 -1.65 -8.86
CA PRO A 45 -2.60 -2.13 -10.01
C PRO A 45 -2.39 -1.13 -11.15
N ARG A 46 -3.23 -0.10 -11.25
CA ARG A 46 -3.20 0.94 -12.28
C ARG A 46 -2.66 2.27 -11.73
N SER A 47 -2.38 2.37 -10.43
CA SER A 47 -1.77 3.56 -9.84
C SER A 47 -0.25 3.57 -10.06
N VAL A 48 0.31 4.76 -10.22
CA VAL A 48 1.78 4.99 -10.26
C VAL A 48 2.41 4.92 -8.87
N LEU A 49 1.60 4.95 -7.81
CA LEU A 49 2.04 4.89 -6.41
C LEU A 49 2.18 3.45 -5.90
N ARG A 50 2.28 2.46 -6.81
CA ARG A 50 2.53 1.07 -6.43
C ARG A 50 3.90 0.96 -5.76
N PHE A 51 3.93 0.18 -4.68
CA PHE A 51 5.13 -0.12 -3.94
C PHE A 51 5.13 -1.58 -3.52
N ALA A 52 6.27 -2.09 -3.09
CA ALA A 52 6.40 -3.44 -2.62
C ALA A 52 7.32 -3.52 -1.42
N PHE A 53 7.15 -4.61 -0.68
CA PHE A 53 8.11 -5.05 0.32
C PHE A 53 8.74 -6.35 -0.16
N VAL A 54 10.05 -6.48 0.03
CA VAL A 54 10.78 -7.71 -0.25
C VAL A 54 11.54 -8.08 1.02
N GLU A 55 11.12 -9.18 1.65
CA GLU A 55 11.78 -9.77 2.80
C GLU A 55 12.78 -10.83 2.33
N PHE A 56 13.98 -10.79 2.89
CA PHE A 56 15.04 -11.76 2.67
C PHE A 56 15.24 -12.67 3.87
N THR A 57 15.93 -13.79 3.66
CA THR A 57 16.39 -14.64 4.76
C THR A 57 17.38 -13.89 5.66
N ASP A 58 18.25 -13.05 5.08
CA ASP A 58 19.40 -12.43 5.75
C ASP A 58 19.44 -10.89 5.57
N GLU A 59 20.02 -10.17 6.54
CA GLU A 59 20.14 -8.70 6.49
C GLU A 59 21.12 -8.23 5.40
N GLU A 60 22.16 -9.01 5.14
CA GLU A 60 23.14 -8.73 4.10
C GLU A 60 22.50 -8.70 2.70
N ALA A 61 21.53 -9.58 2.45
CA ALA A 61 20.79 -9.61 1.19
C ALA A 61 19.92 -8.35 1.03
N ALA A 62 19.24 -7.92 2.10
CA ALA A 62 18.49 -6.67 2.11
C ALA A 62 19.39 -5.45 1.86
N ARG A 63 20.60 -5.43 2.45
CA ARG A 63 21.58 -4.37 2.21
C ARG A 63 22.11 -4.39 0.78
N ALA A 64 22.39 -5.56 0.21
CA ALA A 64 22.83 -5.70 -1.19
C ALA A 64 21.74 -5.26 -2.18
N ALA A 65 20.47 -5.54 -1.86
CA ALA A 65 19.32 -5.13 -2.68
C ALA A 65 19.20 -3.61 -2.86
N LEU A 66 19.75 -2.80 -1.95
CA LEU A 66 19.78 -1.33 -2.10
C LEU A 66 20.52 -0.89 -3.37
N SER A 67 21.53 -1.66 -3.80
CA SER A 67 22.27 -1.39 -5.04
C SER A 67 21.45 -1.60 -6.32
N LEU A 68 20.27 -2.23 -6.22
CA LEU A 68 19.35 -2.38 -7.36
C LEU A 68 18.47 -1.15 -7.58
N SER A 69 18.52 -0.14 -6.69
CA SER A 69 17.82 1.13 -6.91
C SER A 69 18.30 1.77 -8.23
N GLY A 70 17.36 2.19 -9.08
CA GLY A 70 17.63 2.70 -10.43
C GLY A 70 17.55 1.64 -11.53
N THR A 71 17.40 0.34 -11.19
CA THR A 71 17.22 -0.71 -12.20
C THR A 71 15.91 -0.51 -12.94
N VAL A 72 15.97 -0.46 -14.27
CA VAL A 72 14.76 -0.35 -15.11
C VAL A 72 14.02 -1.68 -15.11
N LEU A 73 12.79 -1.67 -14.62
CA LEU A 73 11.93 -2.84 -14.56
C LEU A 73 10.56 -2.48 -15.16
N GLY A 74 10.33 -2.89 -16.41
CA GLY A 74 9.21 -2.36 -17.19
C GLY A 74 9.66 -1.08 -17.90
N TYR A 75 8.90 0.00 -17.77
CA TYR A 75 9.23 1.29 -18.39
C TYR A 75 9.92 2.28 -17.45
N TYR A 76 9.86 2.05 -16.13
CA TYR A 76 10.38 2.97 -15.12
C TYR A 76 11.48 2.32 -14.27
N PRO A 77 12.46 3.11 -13.79
CA PRO A 77 13.45 2.64 -12.83
C PRO A 77 12.82 2.49 -11.43
N VAL A 78 13.02 1.33 -10.79
CA VAL A 78 12.53 1.12 -9.43
C VAL A 78 13.42 1.85 -8.42
N LYS A 79 12.82 2.32 -7.33
CA LYS A 79 13.57 2.90 -6.21
C LYS A 79 13.57 1.93 -5.04
N VAL A 80 14.74 1.66 -4.46
CA VAL A 80 14.90 0.72 -3.34
C VAL A 80 15.46 1.44 -2.13
N THR A 81 14.82 1.26 -0.97
CA THR A 81 15.22 1.86 0.31
C THR A 81 15.06 0.87 1.46
N PRO A 82 15.73 1.06 2.61
CA PRO A 82 15.47 0.25 3.80
C PRO A 82 14.00 0.35 4.21
N SER A 83 13.38 -0.78 4.54
CA SER A 83 12.00 -0.77 5.02
C SER A 83 11.91 -0.19 6.42
N LYS A 84 10.79 0.48 6.72
CA LYS A 84 10.42 0.89 8.09
C LYS A 84 9.45 -0.09 8.75
N THR A 85 8.93 -1.04 7.97
CA THR A 85 7.86 -1.95 8.37
C THR A 85 8.13 -3.36 7.87
N ALA A 86 7.89 -4.35 8.73
CA ALA A 86 7.86 -5.74 8.33
C ALA A 86 6.63 -6.02 7.47
N ILE A 87 6.73 -7.02 6.61
CA ILE A 87 5.59 -7.63 5.94
C ILE A 87 4.69 -8.26 7.02
N ALA A 88 3.50 -7.70 7.24
CA ALA A 88 2.56 -8.25 8.20
C ALA A 88 1.94 -9.56 7.65
N PRO A 89 1.87 -10.64 8.44
CA PRO A 89 1.14 -11.83 8.01
C PRO A 89 -0.32 -11.47 7.76
N VAL A 90 -0.84 -11.87 6.60
CA VAL A 90 -2.25 -11.68 6.27
C VAL A 90 -3.03 -12.77 6.97
N ASN A 91 -3.96 -12.39 7.83
CA ASN A 91 -4.96 -13.32 8.34
C ASN A 91 -6.04 -13.49 7.25
N PRO A 92 -6.21 -14.69 6.66
CA PRO A 92 -7.18 -14.91 5.60
C PRO A 92 -8.62 -14.57 6.01
N THR A 93 -8.93 -14.65 7.30
CA THR A 93 -10.25 -14.29 7.85
C THR A 93 -10.55 -12.80 7.73
N PHE A 94 -9.54 -11.93 7.56
CA PHE A 94 -9.73 -10.50 7.31
C PHE A 94 -9.82 -10.14 5.82
N LEU A 95 -9.62 -11.11 4.93
CA LEU A 95 -9.82 -10.90 3.50
C LEU A 95 -11.31 -11.05 3.16
N PRO A 96 -11.85 -10.24 2.23
CA PRO A 96 -13.22 -10.38 1.79
C PRO A 96 -13.44 -11.78 1.16
N GLN A 97 -14.35 -12.55 1.77
CA GLN A 97 -14.62 -13.95 1.44
C GLN A 97 -15.74 -14.06 0.40
N THR A 98 -16.70 -13.12 0.42
CA THR A 98 -17.84 -13.11 -0.50
C THR A 98 -17.66 -12.09 -1.63
N LEU A 99 -18.44 -12.24 -2.72
CA LEU A 99 -18.47 -11.26 -3.80
C LEU A 99 -18.95 -9.89 -3.31
N ASP A 100 -19.96 -9.86 -2.43
CA ASP A 100 -20.52 -8.64 -1.86
C ASP A 100 -19.48 -7.90 -1.01
N GLU A 101 -18.70 -8.62 -0.18
CA GLU A 101 -17.60 -8.03 0.60
C GLU A 101 -16.51 -7.47 -0.31
N ARG A 102 -16.18 -8.17 -1.41
CA ARG A 102 -15.21 -7.70 -2.41
C ARG A 102 -15.70 -6.43 -3.10
N GLU A 103 -16.98 -6.39 -3.46
CA GLU A 103 -17.60 -5.23 -4.09
C GLU A 103 -17.66 -4.04 -3.11
N MET A 104 -17.94 -4.29 -1.83
CA MET A 104 -17.90 -3.28 -0.77
C MET A 104 -16.47 -2.72 -0.59
N CYS A 105 -15.45 -3.59 -0.54
CA CYS A 105 -14.05 -3.17 -0.51
C CYS A 105 -13.67 -2.35 -1.74
N SER A 106 -14.14 -2.73 -2.93
CA SER A 106 -13.86 -1.98 -4.17
C SER A 106 -14.49 -0.59 -4.22
N ARG A 107 -15.54 -0.37 -3.43
CA ARG A 107 -16.24 0.92 -3.25
C ARG A 107 -15.67 1.77 -2.13
N THR A 108 -14.76 1.23 -1.31
CA THR A 108 -14.26 1.90 -0.10
C THR A 108 -12.82 2.35 -0.27
N VAL A 109 -12.57 3.65 -0.10
CA VAL A 109 -11.22 4.21 -0.04
C VAL A 109 -10.78 4.44 1.40
N TYR A 110 -9.51 4.16 1.66
CA TYR A 110 -8.84 4.47 2.92
C TYR A 110 -8.07 5.78 2.78
N VAL A 111 -8.47 6.77 3.56
CA VAL A 111 -7.93 8.13 3.51
C VAL A 111 -7.09 8.36 4.75
N THR A 112 -5.86 8.83 4.58
CA THR A 112 -4.94 9.11 5.70
C THR A 112 -4.59 10.59 5.76
N ASN A 113 -3.91 10.97 6.85
CA ASN A 113 -3.36 12.31 7.02
C ASN A 113 -4.43 13.43 7.02
N ILE A 114 -5.63 13.15 7.52
CA ILE A 114 -6.71 14.15 7.61
C ILE A 114 -6.45 15.03 8.84
N ASP A 115 -6.42 16.35 8.66
CA ASP A 115 -6.18 17.29 9.75
C ASP A 115 -7.28 17.20 10.83
N LYS A 116 -6.91 17.37 12.11
CA LYS A 116 -7.85 17.34 13.25
C LYS A 116 -8.88 18.47 13.22
N LYS A 117 -8.75 19.47 12.37
CA LYS A 117 -9.75 20.53 12.19
C LYS A 117 -10.81 20.17 11.14
N VAL A 118 -10.54 19.21 10.25
CA VAL A 118 -11.44 18.83 9.17
C VAL A 118 -12.58 17.97 9.74
N SER A 119 -13.82 18.40 9.56
CA SER A 119 -14.99 17.67 10.06
C SER A 119 -15.38 16.52 9.14
N GLN A 120 -16.19 15.59 9.65
CA GLN A 120 -16.74 14.51 8.82
C GLN A 120 -17.56 15.06 7.64
N ALA A 121 -18.26 16.19 7.85
CA ALA A 121 -19.04 16.85 6.81
C ALA A 121 -18.14 17.42 5.71
N ASP A 122 -16.99 18.01 6.07
CA ASP A 122 -16.02 18.54 5.10
C ASP A 122 -15.45 17.43 4.22
N VAL A 123 -15.05 16.31 4.84
CA VAL A 123 -14.57 15.13 4.10
C VAL A 123 -15.65 14.59 3.16
N LYS A 124 -16.89 14.47 3.65
CA LYS A 124 -18.02 14.01 2.83
C LYS A 124 -18.26 14.94 1.65
N PHE A 125 -18.31 16.25 1.89
CA PHE A 125 -18.55 17.25 0.85
C PHE A 125 -17.45 17.23 -0.21
N PHE A 126 -16.19 17.13 0.20
CA PHE A 126 -15.06 17.04 -0.72
C PHE A 126 -15.23 15.84 -1.68
N PHE A 127 -15.40 14.64 -1.14
CA PHE A 127 -15.58 13.44 -1.96
C PHE A 127 -16.86 13.46 -2.79
N GLN A 128 -17.96 14.01 -2.27
CA GLN A 128 -19.18 14.18 -3.06
C GLN A 128 -19.01 15.14 -4.24
N SER A 129 -18.24 16.21 -4.06
CA SER A 129 -18.02 17.21 -5.11
C SER A 129 -17.09 16.72 -6.23
N VAL A 130 -16.14 15.83 -5.91
CA VAL A 130 -15.09 15.39 -6.86
C VAL A 130 -15.35 13.98 -7.40
N CYS A 131 -15.89 13.08 -6.58
CA CYS A 131 -15.90 11.64 -6.83
C CYS A 131 -17.30 11.01 -6.84
N GLY A 132 -18.35 11.77 -6.52
CA GLY A 132 -19.74 11.30 -6.55
C GLY A 132 -20.29 10.85 -5.19
N GLU A 133 -21.46 10.24 -5.21
CA GLU A 133 -22.25 9.99 -4.00
C GLU A 133 -21.52 9.10 -2.98
N VAL A 134 -21.35 9.64 -1.76
CA VAL A 134 -20.79 8.91 -0.62
C VAL A 134 -21.92 8.18 0.12
N TYR A 135 -21.88 6.85 0.08
CA TYR A 135 -22.83 5.97 0.76
C TYR A 135 -22.55 5.89 2.27
N ARG A 136 -21.28 5.69 2.63
CA ARG A 136 -20.87 5.60 4.04
C ARG A 136 -19.55 6.31 4.26
N LEU A 137 -19.43 7.01 5.38
CA LEU A 137 -18.17 7.63 5.80
C LEU A 137 -17.93 7.35 7.27
N ARG A 138 -16.75 6.82 7.59
CA ARG A 138 -16.28 6.61 8.96
C ARG A 138 -14.95 7.34 9.17
N LEU A 139 -14.98 8.43 9.94
CA LEU A 139 -13.77 9.16 10.33
C LEU A 139 -13.31 8.66 11.71
N LEU A 140 -12.05 8.28 11.82
CA LEU A 140 -11.41 7.80 13.03
C LEU A 140 -10.28 8.74 13.44
N GLY A 141 -10.20 9.05 14.72
CA GLY A 141 -9.13 9.84 15.29
C GLY A 141 -9.11 9.67 16.80
N ASP A 142 -7.93 9.79 17.38
CA ASP A 142 -7.75 9.78 18.83
C ASP A 142 -6.86 10.95 19.28
N HIS A 143 -6.63 11.04 20.60
CA HIS A 143 -5.75 12.04 21.18
C HIS A 143 -4.27 11.72 21.00
N HIS A 144 -3.92 10.48 20.62
CA HIS A 144 -2.54 10.00 20.51
C HIS A 144 -1.90 10.31 19.15
N HIS A 145 -2.67 10.28 18.06
CA HIS A 145 -2.18 10.52 16.70
C HIS A 145 -2.33 11.99 16.31
N SER A 146 -1.42 12.53 15.49
CA SER A 146 -1.47 13.92 15.03
C SER A 146 -2.51 14.16 13.92
N SER A 147 -2.93 13.12 13.21
CA SER A 147 -3.91 13.17 12.13
C SER A 147 -5.03 12.13 12.33
N ARG A 148 -6.09 12.28 11.54
CA ARG A 148 -7.22 11.36 11.45
C ARG A 148 -7.11 10.48 10.21
N ILE A 149 -7.77 9.35 10.26
CA ILE A 149 -7.94 8.43 9.12
C ILE A 149 -9.42 8.28 8.80
N GLY A 150 -9.76 8.00 7.56
CA GLY A 150 -11.14 7.88 7.09
C GLY A 150 -11.34 6.65 6.22
N PHE A 151 -12.52 6.06 6.30
CA PHE A 151 -13.02 5.09 5.33
C PHE A 151 -14.21 5.71 4.63
N VAL A 152 -14.14 5.86 3.31
CA VAL A 152 -15.18 6.48 2.49
C VAL A 152 -15.67 5.45 1.49
N GLU A 153 -16.91 5.00 1.65
CA GLU A 153 -17.60 4.08 0.77
C GLU A 153 -18.50 4.87 -0.20
N PHE A 154 -18.31 4.66 -1.49
CA PHE A 154 -19.08 5.30 -2.55
C PHE A 154 -20.27 4.44 -2.97
N ALA A 155 -21.36 5.08 -3.38
CA ALA A 155 -22.55 4.38 -3.88
C ALA A 155 -22.26 3.59 -5.17
N ARG A 156 -21.29 4.04 -5.97
CA ARG A 156 -20.88 3.42 -7.24
C ARG A 156 -19.36 3.42 -7.38
N VAL A 157 -18.82 2.38 -8.01
CA VAL A 157 -17.41 2.34 -8.41
C VAL A 157 -17.30 3.04 -9.76
N GLU A 158 -16.66 4.20 -9.77
CA GLU A 158 -16.21 4.80 -11.02
C GLU A 158 -14.68 4.65 -11.08
N PRO A 159 -14.15 3.90 -12.08
CA PRO A 159 -12.73 3.56 -12.14
C PRO A 159 -11.80 4.78 -12.08
N SER A 160 -12.24 5.92 -12.61
CA SER A 160 -11.45 7.15 -12.68
C SER A 160 -11.17 7.81 -11.32
N PHE A 161 -12.03 7.63 -10.32
CA PHE A 161 -11.94 8.40 -9.06
C PHE A 161 -10.92 7.84 -8.06
N ILE A 162 -10.63 6.54 -8.12
CA ILE A 162 -9.63 5.89 -7.24
C ILE A 162 -8.21 6.37 -7.61
N PHE A 163 -7.99 6.85 -8.84
CA PHE A 163 -6.68 7.33 -9.30
C PHE A 163 -6.28 8.71 -8.76
N TYR A 164 -7.22 9.49 -8.21
CA TYR A 164 -6.96 10.86 -7.75
C TYR A 164 -6.87 11.01 -6.23
N ILE A 165 -7.04 9.93 -5.47
CA ILE A 165 -7.08 9.99 -4.00
C ILE A 165 -5.97 9.10 -3.42
N PHE A 166 -4.70 9.45 -3.65
CA PHE A 166 -3.58 9.00 -2.81
C PHE A 166 -2.43 10.02 -2.89
#